data_AF-U2RDN1-F1
#
_entry.id   AF-U2RDN1-F1
#
_cell.length_a   1.000
_cell.length_b   1.000
_cell.length_c   1.000
_cell.angle_alpha   90.00
_cell.angle_beta   90.00
_cell.angle_gamma   90.00
#
_symmetry.space_group_name_H-M   'P 1'
#
loop_
_entity.id
_entity.type
_entity.pdbx_description
1 polymer ?
#
loop_
_entity_poly.entity_id
_entity_poly.type
_entity_poly.pdbx_seq_one_letter_code
_entity_poly.pdbx_strand_id
1 'polypeptide(L)'
;MTMEEFNEGFGKLLDYYPNTRVTEGLVNIYFMGLAELSIEQFNYAIGRIVKEYEGDFMPKVTVILKYAKDSDLEQQVFYAKKFDT
;
A
#
# COMPACT_ATOMS: atom_id res chain seq x y z
N MET A 1 3.89 8.10 6.49
CA MET A 1 4.60 7.06 7.27
C MET A 1 6.09 7.36 7.31
N THR A 2 6.79 6.84 8.31
CA THR A 2 8.25 6.89 8.42
C THR A 2 8.92 5.89 7.48
N MET A 3 10.24 6.02 7.27
CA MET A 3 11.01 5.07 6.46
C MET A 3 11.00 3.65 7.07
N GLU A 4 10.98 3.55 8.40
CA GLU A 4 10.92 2.26 9.10
C GLU A 4 9.58 1.55 8.83
N GLU A 5 8.47 2.25 9.06
CA GLU A 5 7.11 1.77 8.75
C GLU A 5 6.96 1.38 7.28
N PHE A 6 7.52 2.19 6.38
CA PHE A 6 7.54 1.89 4.96
C PHE A 6 8.32 0.62 4.66
N ASN A 7 9.53 0.45 5.20
CA ASN A 7 10.37 -0.72 4.93
C ASN A 7 9.70 -2.01 5.41
N GLU A 8 9.01 -1.99 6.55
CA GLU A 8 8.25 -3.16 7.03
C GLU A 8 7.11 -3.53 6.06
N GLY A 9 6.31 -2.55 5.62
CA GLY A 9 5.23 -2.79 4.66
C GLY A 9 5.76 -3.20 3.29
N PHE A 10 6.81 -2.54 2.81
CA PHE A 10 7.42 -2.80 1.51
C PHE A 10 8.07 -4.18 1.46
N GLY A 11 8.64 -4.65 2.59
CA GLY A 11 9.10 -6.03 2.75
C GLY A 11 7.98 -7.04 2.50
N LYS A 12 6.81 -6.85 3.11
CA LYS A 12 5.63 -7.72 2.88
C LYS A 12 5.21 -7.71 1.42
N LEU A 13 5.25 -6.56 0.76
CA LEU A 13 4.94 -6.48 -0.67
C LEU A 13 5.96 -7.28 -1.49
N LEU A 14 7.25 -7.16 -1.19
CA LEU A 14 8.33 -7.87 -1.86
C LEU A 14 8.24 -9.40 -1.74
N ASP A 15 7.71 -9.92 -0.64
CA ASP A 15 7.49 -11.37 -0.47
C ASP A 15 6.56 -11.95 -1.56
N TYR A 16 5.63 -11.15 -2.10
CA TYR A 16 4.78 -11.54 -3.23
C TYR A 16 5.43 -11.34 -4.61
N TYR A 17 6.54 -10.60 -4.67
CA TYR A 17 7.29 -10.35 -5.89
C TYR A 17 8.78 -10.71 -5.71
N PRO A 18 9.10 -11.98 -5.39
CA PRO A 18 10.44 -12.40 -4.93
C PRO A 18 11.54 -12.23 -5.98
N ASN A 19 11.16 -12.11 -7.26
CA ASN A 19 12.10 -11.87 -8.36
C ASN A 19 12.44 -10.39 -8.57
N THR A 20 11.90 -9.48 -7.74
CA THR A 20 12.18 -8.06 -7.88
C THR A 20 13.58 -7.75 -7.37
N ARG A 21 14.41 -7.17 -8.25
CA ARG A 21 15.71 -6.64 -7.83
C ARG A 21 15.52 -5.39 -6.96
N VAL A 22 15.73 -5.55 -5.66
CA VAL A 22 15.68 -4.44 -4.70
C VAL A 22 16.98 -3.65 -4.76
N THR A 23 16.87 -2.34 -5.00
CA THR A 23 18.00 -1.40 -4.92
C THR A 23 17.59 -0.25 -4.01
N GLU A 24 18.57 0.43 -3.41
CA GLU A 24 18.30 1.61 -2.60
C GLU A 24 17.52 2.68 -3.38
N GLY A 25 17.85 2.89 -4.67
CA GLY A 25 17.11 3.80 -5.53
C GLY A 25 15.65 3.40 -5.74
N LEU A 26 15.36 2.11 -5.89
CA LEU A 26 13.99 1.61 -6.00
C LEU A 26 13.20 1.89 -4.71
N VAL A 27 13.77 1.51 -3.56
CA VAL A 27 13.17 1.72 -2.24
C VAL A 27 12.88 3.20 -2.02
N ASN A 28 13.84 4.09 -2.31
CA ASN A 28 13.67 5.54 -2.15
C ASN A 28 12.57 6.12 -3.05
N ILE A 29 12.46 5.68 -4.32
CA ILE A 29 11.39 6.14 -5.22
C ILE A 29 10.01 5.73 -4.71
N TYR A 30 9.86 4.49 -4.24
CA TYR A 30 8.60 4.04 -3.66
C TYR A 30 8.27 4.78 -2.36
N PHE A 31 9.25 4.97 -1.48
CA PHE A 31 9.07 5.73 -0.26
C PHE A 31 8.61 7.16 -0.56
N MET A 32 9.30 7.89 -1.45
CA MET A 32 8.92 9.26 -1.84
C MET A 32 7.49 9.35 -2.37
N GLY A 33 7.03 8.34 -3.11
CA GLY A 33 5.70 8.30 -3.68
C GLY A 33 4.58 7.85 -2.72
N LEU A 34 4.94 7.28 -1.57
CA LEU A 34 4.00 6.67 -0.62
C LEU A 34 4.10 7.25 0.79
N ALA A 35 5.08 8.12 1.06
CA ALA A 35 5.34 8.68 2.39
C ALA A 35 4.15 9.45 2.98
N GLU A 36 3.25 9.98 2.15
CA GLU A 36 2.03 10.67 2.59
C GLU A 36 0.98 9.72 3.19
N LEU A 37 1.02 8.43 2.89
CA LEU A 37 0.09 7.45 3.44
C LEU A 37 0.39 7.17 4.92
N SER A 38 -0.65 6.85 5.70
CA SER A 38 -0.46 6.19 6.99
C SER A 38 -0.01 4.74 6.80
N ILE A 39 0.56 4.12 7.84
CA ILE A 39 0.94 2.70 7.80
C ILE A 39 -0.29 1.80 7.58
N GLU A 40 -1.45 2.16 8.10
CA GLU A 40 -2.71 1.44 7.90
C GLU A 40 -3.17 1.49 6.44
N GLN A 41 -3.16 2.68 5.82
CA GLN A 41 -3.53 2.84 4.41
C GLN A 41 -2.61 2.03 3.49
N PHE A 42 -1.30 2.03 3.78
CA PHE A 42 -0.34 1.27 2.99
C PHE A 42 -0.49 -0.24 3.17
N ASN A 43 -0.64 -0.72 4.41
CA ASN A 43 -0.89 -2.15 4.66
C ASN A 43 -2.22 -2.62 4.07
N TYR A 44 -3.26 -1.78 4.12
CA TYR A 44 -4.54 -2.06 3.45
C TYR A 44 -4.35 -2.19 1.94
N ALA A 45 -3.63 -1.25 1.31
CA ALA A 45 -3.35 -1.29 -0.11
C ALA A 45 -2.59 -2.57 -0.51
N ILE A 46 -1.58 -2.98 0.28
CA ILE A 46 -0.86 -4.25 0.07
C ILE A 46 -1.83 -5.43 0.11
N GLY A 47 -2.72 -5.49 1.10
CA GLY A 47 -3.73 -6.55 1.20
C GLY A 47 -4.65 -6.64 -0.03
N ARG A 48 -5.08 -5.49 -0.57
CA ARG A 48 -5.88 -5.44 -1.81
C ARG A 48 -5.07 -5.87 -3.02
N ILE A 49 -3.82 -5.43 -3.14
CA ILE A 49 -2.92 -5.81 -4.24
C ILE A 49 -2.76 -7.32 -4.28
N VAL A 50 -2.44 -7.95 -3.15
CA VAL A 50 -2.28 -9.41 -3.07
C VAL A 50 -3.55 -10.15 -3.50
N LYS A 51 -4.71 -9.59 -3.20
CA LYS A 51 -6.01 -10.21 -3.46
C LYS A 51 -6.52 -9.98 -4.90
N GLU A 52 -6.26 -8.82 -5.48
CA GLU A 52 -7.02 -8.31 -6.63
C GLU A 52 -6.16 -7.80 -7.79
N TYR A 53 -4.87 -7.55 -7.58
CA TYR A 53 -4.01 -7.03 -8.64
C TYR A 53 -3.45 -8.18 -9.49
N GLU A 54 -3.82 -8.18 -10.77
CA GLU A 54 -3.48 -9.25 -11.72
C GLU A 54 -2.12 -9.05 -12.44
N GLY A 55 -1.32 -8.06 -12.04
CA GLY A 55 -0.07 -7.77 -12.71
C GLY A 55 1.07 -8.71 -12.32
N ASP A 56 1.80 -9.20 -13.32
CA ASP A 56 2.96 -10.10 -13.14
C ASP A 56 4.19 -9.43 -12.48
N PHE A 57 4.18 -8.11 -12.39
CA PHE A 57 5.28 -7.29 -11.86
C PHE A 57 4.82 -6.48 -10.66
N MET A 58 5.80 -6.08 -9.84
CA MET A 58 5.57 -5.18 -8.70
C MET A 58 4.70 -3.99 -9.12
N PRO A 59 3.61 -3.70 -8.39
CA PRO A 59 2.68 -2.62 -8.71
C PRO A 59 3.37 -1.27 -8.60
N LYS A 60 3.21 -0.41 -9.60
CA LYS A 60 3.70 0.97 -9.57
C LYS A 60 3.06 1.74 -8.40
N VAL A 61 3.74 2.78 -7.91
CA VAL A 61 3.24 3.71 -6.89
C VAL A 61 1.78 4.15 -7.14
N THR A 62 1.42 4.48 -8.37
CA THR A 62 0.05 4.90 -8.73
C THR A 62 -1.00 3.83 -8.47
N VAL A 63 -0.66 2.54 -8.63
CA VAL A 63 -1.54 1.41 -8.35
C VAL A 63 -1.72 1.26 -6.84
N ILE A 64 -0.63 1.35 -6.07
CA ILE A 64 -0.67 1.29 -4.61
C ILE A 64 -1.54 2.43 -4.05
N LEU A 65 -1.36 3.65 -4.55
CA LEU A 65 -2.17 4.80 -4.15
C LEU A 65 -3.66 4.64 -4.48
N LYS A 66 -3.99 3.97 -5.59
CA LYS A 66 -5.39 3.68 -5.94
C LYS A 66 -6.05 2.82 -4.86
N TYR A 67 -5.42 1.70 -4.49
CA TYR A 67 -5.95 0.80 -3.46
C TYR A 67 -5.92 1.39 -2.06
N ALA A 68 -5.01 2.32 -1.77
CA ALA A 68 -4.99 3.05 -0.50
C ALA A 68 -6.20 4.00 -0.37
N LYS A 69 -6.60 4.71 -1.43
CA LYS A 69 -7.74 5.64 -1.40
C LYS A 69 -9.09 4.95 -1.21
N ASP A 70 -9.23 3.71 -1.71
CA ASP A 70 -10.44 2.92 -1.50
C ASP A 70 -10.64 2.61 0.00
N SER A 71 -9.56 2.54 0.78
CA SER A 71 -9.63 2.35 2.23
C SER A 71 -10.27 3.53 2.97
N ASP A 72 -10.02 4.77 2.51
CA ASP A 72 -10.62 5.96 3.10
C ASP A 72 -12.14 5.98 2.89
N LEU A 73 -12.60 5.55 1.70
CA LEU A 73 -14.01 5.43 1.39
C LEU A 73 -14.69 4.32 2.20
N GLU A 74 -14.06 3.14 2.30
CA GLU A 74 -14.59 2.05 3.12
C GLU A 74 -14.65 2.43 4.61
N GLN A 75 -13.64 3.12 5.13
CA GLN A 75 -13.64 3.64 6.50
C GLN A 75 -14.75 4.68 6.70
N GLN A 76 -14.89 5.65 5.80
CA GLN A 76 -15.98 6.65 5.88
C GLN A 76 -17.36 6.00 5.88
N VAL A 77 -17.60 5.01 5.00
CA VAL A 77 -18.85 4.25 4.96
C VAL A 77 -19.07 3.45 6.25
N PHE A 78 -18.02 2.82 6.79
CA PHE A 78 -18.10 2.09 8.06
C PHE A 78 -18.46 3.01 9.23
N TYR A 79 -17.80 4.17 9.34
CA TYR A 79 -18.11 5.15 10.37
C TYR A 79 -19.53 5.69 10.23
N ALA A 80 -19.97 6.07 9.02
CA ALA A 80 -21.34 6.52 8.78
C ALA A 80 -22.37 5.49 9.28
N LYS A 81 -22.20 4.22 8.92
CA LYS A 81 -23.09 3.12 9.39
C LYS A 81 -23.09 2.93 10.91
N LYS A 82 -21.99 3.23 11.59
CA LYS A 82 -21.86 3.05 13.05
C LYS A 82 -22.52 4.20 13.83
N PHE A 83 -22.58 5.40 13.24
CA PHE A 83 -23.16 6.59 13.88
C PHE A 83 -24.63 6.84 13.50
N ASP A 84 -25.18 6.12 12.52
CA ASP A 84 -26.61 6.13 12.15
C ASP A 84 -27.48 5.14 12.98
N THR A 85 -26.91 4.51 14.02
CA THR A 85 -27.60 3.62 14.99
C THR A 85 -27.47 4.13 16.41
#